data_AF-X0UUW0-F1
#
_entry.id   AF-X0UUW0-F1
#
_cell.length_a   1.000
_cell.length_b   1.000
_cell.length_c   1.000
_cell.angle_alpha   90.00
_cell.angle_beta   90.00
_cell.angle_gamma   90.00
#
_symmetry.space_group_name_H-M   'P 1'
#
loop_
_entity.id
_entity.type
_entity.pdbx_description
1 polymer ?
#
loop_
_entity_poly.entity_id
_entity_poly.type
_entity_poly.pdbx_seq_one_letter_code
_entity_poly.pdbx_strand_id
1 'polypeptide(L)'
;GDDTLDATFCLGMTVVPLLSSIETFNLTNNGSNTLTLNATNVSGVDTINQVNSTSDLSITGLQELVDFGFKDISDISVDMSLVFAQSSTTSGSSDEITCTLENATVGTATVNTAASNGFETINFVSQGDTANRLTTLTKTTGNTLATAMFFGSQDLQVDALPNSILTYDASGMTGELTLGAGSTADSYAAFSTADLSSITGGSGNDTFIFGNTLDSNDAKWPTEFIDGSGGWDVVQASFDASLPTQVPCRNVEELRFNATDSI
;
A
#
# COMPACT_ATOMS: atom_id res chain seq x y z
N GLY A 1 5.87 -8.15 -27.76
CA GLY A 1 6.93 -8.62 -26.85
C GLY A 1 6.35 -8.38 -25.49
N ASP A 2 7.14 -7.84 -24.56
CA ASP A 2 6.58 -6.94 -23.56
C ASP A 2 6.83 -5.53 -24.12
N ASP A 3 5.77 -4.89 -24.60
CA ASP A 3 5.83 -3.58 -25.25
C ASP A 3 5.46 -2.49 -24.24
N THR A 4 6.20 -1.37 -24.26
CA THR A 4 6.01 -0.23 -23.35
C THR A 4 5.62 1.02 -24.12
N LEU A 5 4.61 1.75 -23.62
CA LEU A 5 4.24 3.08 -24.09
C LEU A 5 4.55 4.12 -23.02
N ASP A 6 5.46 5.04 -23.33
CA ASP A 6 5.71 6.24 -22.54
C ASP A 6 4.91 7.42 -23.10
N ALA A 7 4.07 8.04 -22.27
CA ALA A 7 3.27 9.18 -22.68
C ALA A 7 3.31 10.31 -21.63
N THR A 8 3.59 11.53 -22.09
CA THR A 8 3.64 12.73 -21.25
C THR A 8 2.51 13.69 -21.61
N PHE A 9 1.82 14.18 -20.58
CA PHE A 9 0.72 15.13 -20.68
C PHE A 9 1.04 16.37 -19.84
N CYS A 10 0.83 17.55 -20.41
CA CYS A 10 1.10 18.83 -19.76
C CYS A 10 -0.18 19.58 -19.36
N LEU A 11 -1.35 18.95 -19.52
CA LEU A 11 -2.66 19.50 -19.20
C LEU A 11 -3.55 18.38 -18.66
N GLY A 12 -4.33 18.65 -17.62
CA GLY A 12 -5.38 17.73 -17.19
C GLY A 12 -6.43 17.62 -18.29
N MET A 13 -6.61 16.42 -18.80
CA MET A 13 -7.53 16.10 -19.89
C MET A 13 -8.09 14.69 -19.71
N THR A 14 -9.13 14.35 -20.45
CA THR A 14 -9.58 12.96 -20.58
C THR A 14 -9.03 12.39 -21.89
N VAL A 15 -8.26 11.31 -21.78
CA VAL A 15 -7.72 10.57 -22.91
C VAL A 15 -8.49 9.26 -23.04
N VAL A 16 -8.98 8.96 -24.24
CA VAL A 16 -9.66 7.69 -24.56
C VAL A 16 -8.81 6.96 -25.60
N PRO A 17 -7.72 6.28 -25.17
CA PRO A 17 -6.86 5.55 -26.10
C PRO A 17 -7.60 4.39 -26.77
N LEU A 18 -7.15 4.02 -27.96
CA LEU A 18 -7.45 2.74 -28.60
C LEU A 18 -6.13 2.00 -28.74
N LEU A 19 -5.83 1.10 -27.80
CA LEU A 19 -4.53 0.46 -27.68
C LEU A 19 -4.71 -1.04 -27.46
N SER A 20 -3.85 -1.83 -28.09
CA SER A 20 -3.72 -3.26 -27.92
C SER A 20 -2.26 -3.67 -28.11
N SER A 21 -1.86 -4.80 -27.52
CA SER A 21 -0.47 -5.31 -27.56
C SER A 21 0.55 -4.32 -26.97
N ILE A 22 0.16 -3.62 -25.91
CA ILE A 22 1.06 -2.85 -25.07
C ILE A 22 0.81 -3.32 -23.65
N GLU A 23 1.83 -3.88 -23.02
CA GLU A 23 1.71 -4.53 -21.72
C GLU A 23 2.04 -3.54 -20.58
N THR A 24 2.84 -2.50 -20.85
CA THR A 24 3.18 -1.47 -19.86
C THR A 24 2.88 -0.05 -20.36
N PHE A 25 2.14 0.72 -19.56
CA PHE A 25 1.98 2.17 -19.76
C PHE A 25 2.75 2.95 -18.70
N ASN A 26 3.62 3.84 -19.15
CA ASN A 26 4.26 4.84 -18.30
C ASN A 26 3.66 6.21 -18.62
N LEU A 27 2.94 6.77 -17.65
CA LEU A 27 2.19 8.00 -17.82
C LEU A 27 2.81 9.10 -16.96
N THR A 28 3.17 10.21 -17.59
CA THR A 28 3.64 11.41 -16.91
C THR A 28 2.56 12.48 -17.00
N ASN A 29 2.01 12.91 -15.86
CA ASN A 29 1.15 14.09 -15.78
C ASN A 29 1.87 15.25 -15.10
N ASN A 30 2.29 16.22 -15.91
CA ASN A 30 2.90 17.47 -15.46
C ASN A 30 1.94 18.67 -15.67
N GLY A 31 0.65 18.39 -15.82
CA GLY A 31 -0.39 19.42 -15.79
C GLY A 31 -0.57 19.98 -14.38
N SER A 32 -1.55 20.89 -14.23
CA SER A 32 -1.97 21.42 -12.92
C SER A 32 -3.25 20.76 -12.38
N ASN A 33 -3.76 19.76 -13.09
CA ASN A 33 -5.03 19.09 -12.83
C ASN A 33 -4.84 17.59 -13.09
N THR A 34 -5.71 16.76 -12.53
CA THR A 34 -5.75 15.32 -12.78
C THR A 34 -5.84 15.00 -14.27
N LEU A 35 -5.02 14.05 -14.72
CA LEU A 35 -5.14 13.40 -16.02
C LEU A 35 -6.11 12.22 -15.88
N THR A 36 -7.15 12.17 -16.71
CA THR A 36 -8.05 11.01 -16.76
C THR A 36 -7.73 10.14 -17.96
N LEU A 37 -7.34 8.89 -17.74
CA LEU A 37 -7.26 7.85 -18.77
C LEU A 37 -8.54 7.02 -18.73
N ASN A 38 -9.31 7.01 -19.81
CA ASN A 38 -10.43 6.09 -19.97
C ASN A 38 -9.97 4.85 -20.73
N ALA A 39 -9.70 3.79 -19.99
CA ALA A 39 -9.19 2.51 -20.45
C ALA A 39 -10.26 1.57 -21.05
N THR A 40 -11.48 2.04 -21.33
CA THR A 40 -12.57 1.19 -21.87
C THR A 40 -12.19 0.49 -23.18
N ASN A 41 -11.30 1.08 -23.98
CA ASN A 41 -10.82 0.52 -25.25
C ASN A 41 -9.34 0.06 -25.17
N VAL A 42 -8.86 -0.25 -23.97
CA VAL A 42 -7.52 -0.78 -23.72
C VAL A 42 -7.67 -2.25 -23.33
N SER A 43 -6.80 -3.11 -23.87
CA SER A 43 -6.78 -4.55 -23.59
C SER A 43 -5.35 -5.08 -23.57
N GLY A 44 -5.04 -6.01 -22.66
CA GLY A 44 -3.71 -6.62 -22.56
C GLY A 44 -2.64 -5.72 -21.93
N VAL A 45 -3.05 -4.69 -21.18
CA VAL A 45 -2.13 -3.93 -20.33
C VAL A 45 -2.02 -4.67 -19.00
N ASP A 46 -0.80 -5.03 -18.61
CA ASP A 46 -0.50 -5.69 -17.34
C ASP A 46 -0.10 -4.66 -16.27
N THR A 47 0.51 -3.53 -16.66
CA THR A 47 1.02 -2.53 -15.71
C THR A 47 0.77 -1.09 -16.18
N ILE A 48 0.32 -0.23 -15.25
CA ILE A 48 0.24 1.22 -15.45
C ILE A 48 1.05 1.94 -14.37
N ASN A 49 2.09 2.66 -14.79
CA ASN A 49 2.91 3.49 -13.92
C ASN A 49 2.57 4.97 -14.09
N GLN A 50 2.60 5.70 -12.98
CA GLN A 50 2.71 7.14 -12.98
C GLN A 50 4.17 7.51 -12.73
N VAL A 51 4.77 8.18 -13.70
CA VAL A 51 6.23 8.36 -13.79
C VAL A 51 6.55 9.84 -13.84
N ASN A 52 7.47 10.31 -13.00
CA ASN A 52 7.95 11.70 -12.98
C ASN A 52 6.82 12.75 -13.00
N SER A 53 5.68 12.43 -12.38
CA SER A 53 4.46 13.26 -12.44
C SER A 53 4.41 14.25 -11.29
N THR A 54 3.82 15.41 -11.55
CA THR A 54 3.58 16.47 -10.54
C THR A 54 2.09 16.68 -10.30
N SER A 55 1.22 15.81 -10.82
CA SER A 55 -0.22 15.87 -10.67
C SER A 55 -0.85 14.52 -10.85
N ASP A 56 -2.06 14.37 -10.31
CA ASP A 56 -2.76 13.10 -10.18
C ASP A 56 -3.05 12.39 -11.49
N LEU A 57 -3.22 11.08 -11.39
CA LEU A 57 -3.66 10.22 -12.47
C LEU A 57 -4.95 9.48 -12.06
N SER A 58 -5.98 9.53 -12.89
CA SER A 58 -7.20 8.76 -12.72
C SER A 58 -7.42 7.85 -13.92
N ILE A 59 -7.30 6.55 -13.72
CA ILE A 59 -7.57 5.51 -14.72
C ILE A 59 -8.96 4.96 -14.47
N THR A 60 -9.81 5.03 -15.48
CA THR A 60 -11.20 4.61 -15.41
C THR A 60 -11.52 3.60 -16.50
N GLY A 61 -12.51 2.73 -16.25
CA GLY A 61 -12.95 1.80 -17.27
C GLY A 61 -11.97 0.63 -17.48
N LEU A 62 -11.18 0.26 -16.47
CA LEU A 62 -10.26 -0.88 -16.56
C LEU A 62 -11.05 -2.18 -16.70
N GLN A 63 -10.73 -2.95 -17.74
CA GLN A 63 -11.46 -4.15 -18.15
C GLN A 63 -10.85 -5.45 -17.65
N GLU A 64 -9.64 -5.39 -17.09
CA GLU A 64 -8.83 -6.49 -16.58
C GLU A 64 -8.13 -6.01 -15.31
N LEU A 65 -7.61 -6.94 -14.48
CA LEU A 65 -6.80 -6.59 -13.33
C LEU A 65 -5.43 -6.11 -13.83
N VAL A 66 -4.95 -4.99 -13.29
CA VAL A 66 -3.75 -4.30 -13.77
C VAL A 66 -2.93 -3.87 -12.58
N ASP A 67 -1.65 -4.20 -12.61
CA ASP A 67 -0.68 -3.73 -11.63
C ASP A 67 -0.40 -2.24 -11.83
N PHE A 68 0.04 -1.57 -10.78
CA PHE A 68 0.31 -0.15 -10.85
C PHE A 68 1.58 0.24 -10.13
N GLY A 69 2.07 1.44 -10.43
CA GLY A 69 3.26 1.92 -9.76
C GLY A 69 3.46 3.42 -9.81
N PHE A 70 4.29 3.88 -8.88
CA PHE A 70 4.78 5.25 -8.81
C PHE A 70 6.28 5.22 -9.01
N LYS A 71 6.79 6.03 -9.95
CA LYS A 71 8.21 6.07 -10.27
C LYS A 71 8.73 7.50 -10.32
N ASP A 72 9.81 7.77 -9.59
CA ASP A 72 10.49 9.06 -9.55
C ASP A 72 9.54 10.22 -9.20
N ILE A 73 8.71 10.06 -8.17
CA ILE A 73 7.78 11.09 -7.68
C ILE A 73 8.15 11.43 -6.25
N SER A 74 8.34 12.70 -5.92
CA SER A 74 8.76 13.13 -4.58
C SER A 74 7.77 14.09 -3.93
N ASP A 75 6.47 13.88 -4.16
CA ASP A 75 5.40 14.77 -3.73
C ASP A 75 4.19 13.96 -3.22
N ILE A 76 3.92 14.07 -1.92
CA ILE A 76 2.80 13.41 -1.24
C ILE A 76 1.42 13.91 -1.67
N SER A 77 1.34 14.97 -2.49
CA SER A 77 0.08 15.44 -3.05
C SER A 77 -0.29 14.79 -4.38
N VAL A 78 0.60 13.94 -4.93
CA VAL A 78 0.37 13.23 -6.18
C VAL A 78 -0.33 11.90 -5.88
N ASP A 79 -1.54 11.77 -6.41
CA ASP A 79 -2.41 10.60 -6.22
C ASP A 79 -2.57 9.78 -7.51
N MET A 80 -2.89 8.49 -7.34
CA MET A 80 -3.37 7.62 -8.43
C MET A 80 -4.70 6.97 -8.06
N SER A 81 -5.62 6.91 -9.02
CA SER A 81 -6.90 6.20 -8.87
C SER A 81 -7.10 5.19 -10.00
N LEU A 82 -7.37 3.94 -9.67
CA LEU A 82 -7.75 2.87 -10.59
C LEU A 82 -9.23 2.52 -10.40
N VAL A 83 -10.03 2.59 -11.47
CA VAL A 83 -11.46 2.25 -11.44
C VAL A 83 -11.76 1.16 -12.46
N PHE A 84 -12.01 -0.05 -11.94
CA PHE A 84 -12.38 -1.22 -12.72
C PHE A 84 -13.86 -1.18 -13.12
N ALA A 85 -14.14 -1.60 -14.35
CA ALA A 85 -15.45 -1.46 -14.97
C ALA A 85 -16.40 -2.63 -14.71
N GLN A 86 -15.87 -3.84 -14.52
CA GLN A 86 -16.67 -5.06 -14.48
C GLN A 86 -16.42 -5.83 -13.19
N SER A 87 -17.48 -6.42 -12.63
CA SER A 87 -17.37 -7.21 -11.40
C SER A 87 -16.52 -8.47 -11.58
N SER A 88 -16.46 -9.01 -12.81
CA SER A 88 -15.71 -10.23 -13.11
C SER A 88 -14.20 -10.07 -13.01
N THR A 89 -13.67 -8.84 -13.14
CA THR A 89 -12.22 -8.59 -13.12
C THR A 89 -11.59 -8.79 -11.76
N THR A 90 -12.42 -8.85 -10.71
CA THR A 90 -11.98 -9.04 -9.32
C THR A 90 -12.86 -10.06 -8.60
N SER A 91 -13.48 -10.99 -9.34
CA SER A 91 -14.43 -11.96 -8.77
C SER A 91 -13.82 -13.31 -8.39
N GLY A 92 -12.50 -13.47 -8.60
CA GLY A 92 -11.76 -14.60 -8.10
C GLY A 92 -11.76 -14.63 -6.57
N SER A 93 -11.33 -15.75 -6.00
CA SER A 93 -11.16 -15.89 -4.54
C SER A 93 -9.72 -15.70 -4.09
N SER A 94 -8.84 -15.30 -5.01
CA SER A 94 -7.40 -15.19 -4.83
C SER A 94 -6.83 -14.16 -5.80
N ASP A 95 -7.58 -13.08 -6.03
CA ASP A 95 -7.15 -12.01 -6.92
C ASP A 95 -6.10 -11.15 -6.20
N GLU A 96 -5.01 -10.85 -6.90
CA GLU A 96 -3.86 -10.13 -6.36
C GLU A 96 -3.51 -8.94 -7.26
N ILE A 97 -3.16 -7.80 -6.66
CA ILE A 97 -2.68 -6.62 -7.39
C ILE A 97 -1.34 -6.17 -6.82
N THR A 98 -0.43 -5.73 -7.68
CA THR A 98 0.89 -5.22 -7.27
C THR A 98 0.95 -3.71 -7.39
N CYS A 99 1.42 -3.06 -6.34
CA CYS A 99 1.82 -1.66 -6.28
C CYS A 99 3.34 -1.58 -6.20
N THR A 100 3.99 -1.08 -7.25
CA THR A 100 5.44 -0.85 -7.26
C THR A 100 5.76 0.60 -6.93
N LEU A 101 6.61 0.82 -5.92
CA LEU A 101 7.18 2.14 -5.62
C LEU A 101 8.67 2.13 -5.96
N GLU A 102 9.08 3.06 -6.82
CA GLU A 102 10.46 3.20 -7.28
C GLU A 102 10.88 4.67 -7.17
N ASN A 103 11.75 5.00 -6.21
CA ASN A 103 12.12 6.40 -5.89
C ASN A 103 10.89 7.30 -5.66
N ALA A 104 9.90 6.80 -4.93
CA ALA A 104 8.56 7.37 -4.86
C ALA A 104 8.15 7.73 -3.43
N THR A 105 7.86 9.01 -3.19
CA THR A 105 7.12 9.54 -2.04
C THR A 105 5.83 10.16 -2.57
N VAL A 106 4.69 9.50 -2.31
CA VAL A 106 3.41 9.80 -2.96
C VAL A 106 2.24 9.84 -1.97
N GLY A 107 1.12 10.38 -2.45
CA GLY A 107 -0.09 10.53 -1.66
C GLY A 107 -0.89 9.23 -1.58
N THR A 108 -2.04 9.24 -2.23
CA THR A 108 -3.05 8.19 -2.16
C THR A 108 -3.03 7.32 -3.41
N ALA A 109 -2.96 6.01 -3.21
CA ALA A 109 -3.36 5.02 -4.19
C ALA A 109 -4.81 4.60 -3.92
N THR A 110 -5.71 4.88 -4.85
CA THR A 110 -7.13 4.50 -4.74
C THR A 110 -7.43 3.37 -5.70
N VAL A 111 -8.02 2.28 -5.20
CA VAL A 111 -8.49 1.16 -6.01
C VAL A 111 -10.00 0.98 -5.84
N ASN A 112 -10.73 1.16 -6.93
CA ASN A 112 -12.19 1.04 -6.98
C ASN A 112 -12.57 -0.16 -7.84
N THR A 113 -13.00 -1.23 -7.18
CA THR A 113 -13.53 -2.42 -7.85
C THR A 113 -15.01 -2.23 -8.16
N ALA A 114 -15.49 -2.80 -9.27
CA ALA A 114 -16.91 -2.82 -9.61
C ALA A 114 -17.69 -3.89 -8.81
N ALA A 115 -17.01 -4.97 -8.39
CA ALA A 115 -17.60 -6.00 -7.56
C ALA A 115 -17.53 -5.66 -6.06
N SER A 116 -18.51 -6.17 -5.31
CA SER A 116 -18.45 -6.22 -3.83
C SER A 116 -17.34 -7.14 -3.32
N ASN A 117 -16.99 -8.16 -4.11
CA ASN A 117 -15.82 -8.99 -3.90
C ASN A 117 -14.76 -8.40 -4.82
N GLY A 118 -13.86 -7.58 -4.26
CA GLY A 118 -12.70 -7.06 -4.98
C GLY A 118 -11.54 -8.06 -4.86
N PHE A 119 -10.31 -7.60 -5.10
CA PHE A 119 -9.09 -8.39 -4.83
C PHE A 119 -8.87 -8.69 -3.34
N GLU A 120 -8.20 -9.81 -3.06
CA GLU A 120 -7.89 -10.34 -1.73
C GLU A 120 -6.52 -9.90 -1.20
N THR A 121 -5.54 -9.77 -2.10
CA THR A 121 -4.15 -9.46 -1.75
C THR A 121 -3.65 -8.23 -2.49
N ILE A 122 -2.91 -7.37 -1.79
CA ILE A 122 -2.06 -6.36 -2.42
C ILE A 122 -0.58 -6.67 -2.14
N ASN A 123 0.23 -6.65 -3.18
CA ASN A 123 1.68 -6.75 -3.10
C ASN A 123 2.27 -5.34 -3.20
N PHE A 124 3.09 -4.94 -2.24
CA PHE A 124 3.91 -3.73 -2.32
C PHE A 124 5.34 -4.11 -2.67
N VAL A 125 5.88 -3.54 -3.74
CA VAL A 125 7.28 -3.74 -4.16
C VAL A 125 8.02 -2.42 -4.02
N SER A 126 8.94 -2.34 -3.07
CA SER A 126 9.77 -1.15 -2.82
C SER A 126 11.16 -1.31 -3.44
N GLN A 127 11.46 -0.53 -4.46
CA GLN A 127 12.71 -0.59 -5.22
C GLN A 127 13.25 0.81 -5.56
N GLY A 128 14.35 0.86 -6.32
CA GLY A 128 15.03 2.11 -6.70
C GLY A 128 16.31 2.33 -5.92
N ASP A 129 16.70 3.58 -5.77
CA ASP A 129 17.92 4.06 -5.09
C ASP A 129 17.61 4.85 -3.80
N THR A 130 16.35 5.22 -3.56
CA THR A 130 15.91 5.96 -2.36
C THR A 130 14.75 5.27 -1.66
N ALA A 131 14.59 5.55 -0.37
CA ALA A 131 13.43 5.14 0.40
C ALA A 131 12.11 5.58 -0.26
N ASN A 132 11.11 4.72 -0.18
CA ASN A 132 9.78 4.93 -0.73
C ASN A 132 8.77 5.22 0.37
N ARG A 133 7.71 5.96 0.03
CA ARG A 133 6.59 6.22 0.91
C ARG A 133 5.27 6.30 0.14
N LEU A 134 4.28 5.57 0.64
CA LEU A 134 2.87 5.71 0.27
C LEU A 134 2.10 6.29 1.46
N THR A 135 1.44 7.43 1.27
CA THR A 135 0.64 8.02 2.35
C THR A 135 -0.60 7.19 2.63
N THR A 136 -1.34 6.74 1.61
CA THR A 136 -2.55 5.93 1.86
C THR A 136 -2.86 4.98 0.71
N LEU A 137 -3.20 3.73 1.04
CA LEU A 137 -4.00 2.90 0.14
C LEU A 137 -5.47 3.01 0.54
N THR A 138 -6.32 3.37 -0.41
CA THR A 138 -7.78 3.39 -0.24
C THR A 138 -8.42 2.35 -1.17
N LYS A 139 -9.31 1.52 -0.62
CA LYS A 139 -10.25 0.70 -1.39
C LYS A 139 -11.67 1.19 -1.08
N THR A 140 -12.42 1.68 -2.06
CA THR A 140 -13.75 2.28 -1.79
C THR A 140 -14.92 1.30 -1.98
N THR A 141 -14.70 0.17 -2.64
CA THR A 141 -15.72 -0.86 -2.87
C THR A 141 -15.23 -2.22 -2.40
N GLY A 142 -16.10 -2.92 -1.66
CA GLY A 142 -15.85 -4.30 -1.22
C GLY A 142 -14.93 -4.42 0.00
N ASN A 143 -15.08 -5.51 0.75
CA ASN A 143 -14.34 -5.75 2.00
C ASN A 143 -13.45 -7.01 1.93
N THR A 144 -13.11 -7.46 0.72
CA THR A 144 -12.35 -8.71 0.51
C THR A 144 -10.84 -8.56 0.61
N LEU A 145 -10.31 -7.32 0.57
CA LEU A 145 -8.87 -7.10 0.65
C LEU A 145 -8.41 -7.37 2.08
N ALA A 146 -7.76 -8.51 2.30
CA ALA A 146 -7.42 -9.03 3.62
C ALA A 146 -5.90 -9.11 3.86
N THR A 147 -5.11 -9.14 2.78
CA THR A 147 -3.66 -9.37 2.85
C THR A 147 -2.89 -8.24 2.19
N ALA A 148 -1.84 -7.76 2.87
CA ALA A 148 -0.78 -6.94 2.30
C ALA A 148 0.55 -7.70 2.41
N MET A 149 1.19 -7.92 1.26
CA MET A 149 2.54 -8.47 1.19
C MET A 149 3.52 -7.37 0.83
N PHE A 150 4.72 -7.40 1.40
CA PHE A 150 5.76 -6.41 1.20
C PHE A 150 7.05 -7.07 0.72
N PHE A 151 7.62 -6.50 -0.34
CA PHE A 151 8.80 -7.00 -1.01
C PHE A 151 9.76 -5.86 -1.36
N GLY A 152 10.98 -6.25 -1.69
CA GLY A 152 11.98 -5.37 -2.27
C GLY A 152 13.12 -5.04 -1.32
N SER A 153 14.01 -4.17 -1.78
CA SER A 153 15.28 -3.86 -1.11
C SER A 153 15.40 -2.42 -0.65
N GLN A 154 14.46 -1.55 -1.02
CA GLN A 154 14.43 -0.19 -0.54
C GLN A 154 13.49 -0.06 0.65
N ASP A 155 13.83 0.84 1.56
CA ASP A 155 12.98 1.17 2.71
C ASP A 155 11.60 1.62 2.22
N LEU A 156 10.56 1.21 2.92
CA LEU A 156 9.18 1.51 2.58
C LEU A 156 8.45 2.02 3.81
N GLN A 157 7.84 3.19 3.70
CA GLN A 157 6.84 3.65 4.64
C GLN A 157 5.44 3.58 4.01
N VAL A 158 4.48 2.98 4.71
CA VAL A 158 3.06 3.04 4.35
C VAL A 158 2.29 3.62 5.52
N ASP A 159 1.81 4.86 5.39
CA ASP A 159 1.22 5.55 6.55
C ASP A 159 -0.16 4.98 6.91
N ALA A 160 -0.96 4.57 5.92
CA ALA A 160 -2.30 4.02 6.14
C ALA A 160 -2.72 2.97 5.10
N LEU A 161 -3.36 1.91 5.58
CA LEU A 161 -3.96 0.83 4.78
C LEU A 161 -5.44 0.62 5.17
N PRO A 162 -6.26 0.00 4.31
CA PRO A 162 -7.66 -0.29 4.63
C PRO A 162 -7.82 -1.24 5.81
N ASN A 163 -8.85 -1.01 6.64
CA ASN A 163 -9.16 -1.83 7.83
C ASN A 163 -9.67 -3.24 7.53
N SER A 164 -9.84 -3.58 6.27
CA SER A 164 -10.14 -4.96 5.89
C SER A 164 -8.89 -5.83 5.89
N ILE A 165 -7.68 -5.23 5.84
CA ILE A 165 -6.42 -5.97 5.87
C ILE A 165 -6.11 -6.39 7.31
N LEU A 166 -5.86 -7.68 7.50
CA LEU A 166 -5.54 -8.29 8.79
C LEU A 166 -4.24 -9.11 8.73
N THR A 167 -3.71 -9.34 7.53
CA THR A 167 -2.44 -10.04 7.30
C THR A 167 -1.44 -9.10 6.65
N TYR A 168 -0.29 -8.96 7.30
CA TYR A 168 0.86 -8.17 6.87
C TYR A 168 2.08 -9.08 6.82
N ASP A 169 2.62 -9.30 5.62
CA ASP A 169 3.76 -10.20 5.40
C ASP A 169 4.87 -9.50 4.65
N ALA A 170 5.93 -9.13 5.37
CA ALA A 170 7.14 -8.53 4.84
C ALA A 170 8.32 -9.52 4.79
N SER A 171 8.07 -10.83 4.91
CA SER A 171 9.13 -11.84 4.90
C SER A 171 9.99 -11.84 3.61
N GLY A 172 9.46 -11.27 2.52
CA GLY A 172 10.17 -11.05 1.26
C GLY A 172 10.92 -9.72 1.16
N MET A 173 10.88 -8.87 2.19
CA MET A 173 11.50 -7.55 2.21
C MET A 173 12.88 -7.57 2.86
N THR A 174 13.80 -6.81 2.27
CA THR A 174 15.19 -6.66 2.75
C THR A 174 15.54 -5.23 3.12
N GLY A 175 14.78 -4.23 2.65
CA GLY A 175 14.81 -2.87 3.19
C GLY A 175 14.01 -2.77 4.50
N GLU A 176 14.05 -1.60 5.14
CA GLU A 176 13.27 -1.31 6.35
C GLU A 176 11.78 -1.10 6.01
N LEU A 177 10.86 -1.79 6.69
CA LEU A 177 9.43 -1.54 6.59
C LEU A 177 8.92 -0.69 7.75
N THR A 178 8.28 0.43 7.46
CA THR A 178 7.49 1.20 8.43
C THR A 178 6.01 1.16 8.08
N LEU A 179 5.19 0.56 8.97
CA LEU A 179 3.73 0.60 8.87
C LEU A 179 3.16 1.59 9.89
N GLY A 180 2.40 2.56 9.38
CA GLY A 180 1.79 3.64 10.15
C GLY A 180 2.45 5.00 9.93
N ALA A 181 1.70 6.07 10.20
CA ALA A 181 2.22 7.42 10.09
C ALA A 181 2.96 7.83 11.37
N GLY A 182 4.10 8.48 11.21
CA GLY A 182 4.87 9.05 12.30
C GLY A 182 6.36 8.79 12.13
N SER A 183 7.17 9.81 12.41
CA SER A 183 8.64 9.73 12.37
C SER A 183 9.26 9.88 13.75
N THR A 184 8.45 10.12 14.79
CA THR A 184 8.89 10.43 16.16
C THR A 184 7.84 10.00 17.19
N ALA A 185 8.28 9.93 18.46
CA ALA A 185 7.52 9.58 19.67
C ALA A 185 6.10 10.19 19.80
N ASP A 186 5.83 11.32 19.13
CA ASP A 186 4.76 12.27 19.49
C ASP A 186 3.80 12.61 18.33
N SER A 187 3.82 11.89 17.20
CA SER A 187 2.95 12.21 16.05
C SER A 187 2.57 10.96 15.27
N TYR A 188 1.48 10.31 15.69
CA TYR A 188 0.97 9.12 15.01
C TYR A 188 -0.38 9.35 14.37
N ALA A 189 -0.54 8.87 13.14
CA ALA A 189 -1.86 8.57 12.57
C ALA A 189 -2.06 7.06 12.62
N ALA A 190 -3.18 6.64 13.20
CA ALA A 190 -3.42 5.26 13.57
C ALA A 190 -3.49 4.33 12.36
N PHE A 191 -2.81 3.21 12.47
CA PHE A 191 -3.25 1.98 11.81
C PHE A 191 -4.57 1.53 12.45
N SER A 192 -5.66 1.45 11.68
CA SER A 192 -7.00 1.25 12.24
C SER A 192 -7.48 -0.20 12.35
N THR A 193 -6.64 -1.18 11.96
CA THR A 193 -6.79 -2.57 12.40
C THR A 193 -5.86 -2.85 13.56
N ALA A 194 -6.44 -3.07 14.73
CA ALA A 194 -5.71 -3.52 15.92
C ALA A 194 -5.50 -5.05 15.93
N ASP A 195 -6.00 -5.77 14.92
CA ASP A 195 -5.87 -7.22 14.81
C ASP A 195 -4.46 -7.63 14.37
N LEU A 196 -3.70 -8.21 15.29
CA LEU A 196 -2.33 -8.73 15.11
C LEU A 196 -2.33 -10.20 14.66
N SER A 197 -3.42 -10.71 14.08
CA SER A 197 -3.53 -12.12 13.70
C SER A 197 -2.40 -12.61 12.80
N SER A 198 -1.78 -11.72 12.01
CA SER A 198 -0.52 -12.02 11.32
C SER A 198 0.23 -10.75 10.91
N ILE A 199 1.30 -10.42 11.62
CA ILE A 199 2.26 -9.39 11.21
C ILE A 199 3.66 -10.02 11.21
N THR A 200 4.33 -10.01 10.07
CA THR A 200 5.70 -10.52 9.90
C THR A 200 6.55 -9.47 9.23
N GLY A 201 7.65 -9.09 9.87
CA GLY A 201 8.72 -8.25 9.33
C GLY A 201 9.61 -8.99 8.36
N GLY A 202 10.49 -8.25 7.71
CA GLY A 202 11.52 -8.73 6.79
C GLY A 202 12.86 -8.97 7.48
N SER A 203 13.93 -8.66 6.75
CA SER A 203 15.31 -8.70 7.28
C SER A 203 15.90 -7.31 7.57
N GLY A 204 15.15 -6.25 7.27
CA GLY A 204 15.48 -4.86 7.59
C GLY A 204 15.11 -4.50 9.03
N ASN A 205 15.36 -3.26 9.44
CA ASN A 205 14.94 -2.77 10.75
C ASN A 205 13.49 -2.28 10.66
N ASP A 206 12.53 -3.09 11.06
CA ASP A 206 11.13 -2.78 10.82
C ASP A 206 10.50 -1.99 11.97
N THR A 207 9.48 -1.20 11.65
CA THR A 207 8.75 -0.38 12.63
C THR A 207 7.24 -0.51 12.40
N PHE A 208 6.53 -0.99 13.42
CA PHE A 208 5.07 -1.12 13.41
C PHE A 208 4.43 -0.14 14.40
N ILE A 209 3.64 0.81 13.87
CA ILE A 209 3.04 1.92 14.62
C ILE A 209 1.52 1.71 14.72
N PHE A 210 1.04 1.42 15.92
CA PHE A 210 -0.39 1.25 16.21
C PHE A 210 -0.93 2.47 16.94
N GLY A 211 -1.96 3.11 16.39
CA GLY A 211 -2.59 4.25 17.06
C GLY A 211 -3.72 3.86 18.03
N ASN A 212 -4.25 2.64 17.92
CA ASN A 212 -5.22 2.10 18.87
C ASN A 212 -4.51 1.44 20.06
N THR A 213 -5.25 1.30 21.16
CA THR A 213 -4.82 0.50 22.30
C THR A 213 -4.97 -0.97 21.97
N LEU A 214 -3.86 -1.72 21.99
CA LEU A 214 -3.85 -3.17 21.86
C LEU A 214 -4.49 -3.82 23.10
N ASP A 215 -5.44 -4.72 22.89
CA ASP A 215 -6.18 -5.44 23.95
C ASP A 215 -6.15 -6.97 23.76
N SER A 216 -6.88 -7.71 24.60
CA SER A 216 -6.93 -9.18 24.53
C SER A 216 -7.60 -9.78 23.29
N ASN A 217 -8.30 -8.98 22.48
CA ASN A 217 -8.90 -9.39 21.21
C ASN A 217 -7.94 -9.22 20.03
N ASP A 218 -6.98 -8.30 20.18
CA ASP A 218 -6.04 -7.89 19.15
C ASP A 218 -4.89 -8.89 18.98
N ALA A 219 -4.56 -9.67 20.01
CA ALA A 219 -3.60 -10.75 19.88
C ALA A 219 -3.84 -11.91 20.85
N LYS A 220 -3.79 -13.11 20.29
CA LYS A 220 -3.82 -14.37 21.03
C LYS A 220 -2.45 -15.04 21.03
N TRP A 221 -1.60 -14.68 21.98
CA TRP A 221 -0.36 -15.43 22.23
C TRP A 221 -0.67 -16.91 22.56
N PRO A 222 0.08 -17.89 22.01
CA PRO A 222 1.26 -17.77 21.13
C PRO A 222 0.95 -17.94 19.64
N THR A 223 -0.31 -17.83 19.22
CA THR A 223 -0.74 -18.12 17.83
C THR A 223 -0.87 -16.88 16.96
N GLU A 224 -1.08 -15.72 17.57
CA GLU A 224 -1.25 -14.42 16.91
C GLU A 224 -0.28 -13.45 17.62
N PHE A 225 0.72 -12.97 16.89
CA PHE A 225 1.77 -12.09 17.38
C PHE A 225 2.43 -11.33 16.23
N ILE A 226 3.07 -10.21 16.57
CA ILE A 226 3.99 -9.50 15.68
C ILE A 226 5.33 -10.23 15.71
N ASP A 227 5.81 -10.71 14.56
CA ASP A 227 7.17 -11.20 14.40
C ASP A 227 7.98 -10.15 13.65
N GLY A 228 8.95 -9.51 14.27
CA GLY A 228 9.86 -8.61 13.54
C GLY A 228 10.78 -9.35 12.56
N SER A 229 10.82 -10.69 12.65
CA SER A 229 11.71 -11.56 11.87
C SER A 229 13.18 -11.32 12.20
N GLY A 230 13.93 -10.57 11.39
CA GLY A 230 15.34 -10.28 11.64
C GLY A 230 15.65 -8.83 11.33
N GLY A 231 16.60 -8.25 12.06
CA GLY A 231 16.82 -6.81 12.03
C GLY A 231 16.89 -6.28 13.45
N TRP A 232 16.77 -4.96 13.60
CA TRP A 232 16.42 -4.32 14.86
C TRP A 232 15.00 -3.78 14.74
N ASP A 233 14.05 -4.45 15.38
CA ASP A 233 12.63 -4.19 15.13
C ASP A 233 11.98 -3.42 16.27
N VAL A 234 11.02 -2.58 15.88
CA VAL A 234 10.30 -1.67 16.77
C VAL A 234 8.81 -1.95 16.68
N VAL A 235 8.18 -2.16 17.84
CA VAL A 235 6.72 -2.06 17.97
C VAL A 235 6.39 -0.87 18.82
N GLN A 236 5.46 -0.07 18.33
CA GLN A 236 4.96 1.08 19.05
C GLN A 236 3.44 1.07 19.18
N ALA A 237 2.95 1.08 20.41
CA ALA A 237 1.53 1.01 20.68
C ALA A 237 1.14 1.59 22.05
N SER A 238 -0.16 1.75 22.25
CA SER A 238 -0.78 1.79 23.58
C SER A 238 -1.21 0.37 23.96
N PHE A 239 -1.17 0.02 25.24
CA PHE A 239 -1.48 -1.34 25.71
C PHE A 239 -2.57 -1.28 26.79
N ASP A 240 -3.62 -2.08 26.64
CA ASP A 240 -4.69 -2.21 27.63
C ASP A 240 -4.29 -3.17 28.75
N ALA A 241 -4.82 -2.94 29.95
CA ALA A 241 -4.57 -3.81 31.10
C ALA A 241 -5.12 -5.24 30.94
N SER A 242 -6.02 -5.47 29.98
CA SER A 242 -6.56 -6.79 29.63
C SER A 242 -5.60 -7.67 28.83
N LEU A 243 -4.51 -7.11 28.28
CA LEU A 243 -3.52 -7.92 27.58
C LEU A 243 -2.95 -9.01 28.49
N PRO A 244 -2.65 -10.19 27.94
CA PRO A 244 -1.95 -11.23 28.69
C PRO A 244 -0.61 -10.68 29.22
N THR A 245 -0.07 -11.31 30.26
CA THR A 245 1.20 -10.89 30.91
C THR A 245 2.42 -10.86 29.97
N GLN A 246 2.27 -11.32 28.73
CA GLN A 246 3.29 -11.27 27.68
C GLN A 246 2.75 -10.41 26.53
N VAL A 247 3.54 -9.41 26.14
CA VAL A 247 3.28 -8.62 24.94
C VAL A 247 3.35 -9.57 23.73
N PRO A 248 2.38 -9.54 22.81
CA PRO A 248 2.27 -10.48 21.69
C PRO A 248 3.27 -10.13 20.57
N CYS A 249 4.56 -10.08 20.91
CA CYS A 249 5.64 -9.76 20.00
C CYS A 249 6.75 -10.81 20.13
N ARG A 250 7.43 -11.09 19.02
CA ARG A 250 8.63 -11.92 18.93
C ARG A 250 9.63 -11.22 17.98
N ASN A 251 10.92 -11.41 18.25
CA ASN A 251 12.00 -10.78 17.47
C ASN A 251 11.75 -9.28 17.34
N VAL A 252 11.53 -8.62 18.50
CA VAL A 252 11.35 -7.17 18.60
C VAL A 252 12.28 -6.68 19.69
N GLU A 253 13.20 -5.80 19.31
CA GLU A 253 14.26 -5.29 20.18
C GLU A 253 13.85 -4.02 20.92
N GLU A 254 12.86 -3.27 20.40
CA GLU A 254 12.38 -2.04 21.00
C GLU A 254 10.85 -1.99 21.09
N LEU A 255 10.35 -1.73 22.30
CA LEU A 255 8.96 -1.36 22.53
C LEU A 255 8.87 0.13 22.84
N ARG A 256 8.10 0.85 22.04
CA ARG A 256 7.78 2.26 22.25
C ARG A 256 6.32 2.38 22.70
N PHE A 257 6.06 3.29 23.63
CA PHE A 257 4.69 3.56 24.09
C PHE A 257 4.21 4.84 23.45
N ASN A 258 2.97 4.85 22.96
CA ASN A 258 2.36 6.08 22.49
C ASN A 258 2.29 7.11 23.63
N ALA A 259 2.69 8.35 23.35
CA ALA A 259 2.48 9.44 24.29
C ALA A 259 0.96 9.66 24.45
N THR A 260 0.43 9.38 25.64
CA THR A 260 -0.91 9.86 26.00
C THR A 260 -0.75 11.32 26.41
N ASP A 261 -1.15 12.26 25.54
CA ASP A 261 -1.33 13.64 25.95
C ASP A 261 -2.46 13.70 26.98
N SER A 262 -2.10 13.59 28.26
CA SER A 262 -2.93 14.00 29.37
C SER A 262 -2.29 15.22 30.02
N ILE A 263 -2.72 16.41 29.61
CA ILE A 263 -2.64 17.62 30.43
C ILE A 263 -4.05 17.91 30.95
#